data_AF-A0A7Y1BJ21-F1
#
_entry.id   AF-A0A7Y1BJ21-F1
#
_cell.length_a   1.000
_cell.length_b   1.000
_cell.length_c   1.000
_cell.angle_alpha   90.00
_cell.angle_beta   90.00
_cell.angle_gamma   90.00
#
_symmetry.space_group_name_H-M   'P 1'
#
loop_
_entity.id
_entity.type
_entity.pdbx_description
1 polymer ?
#
loop_
_entity_poly.entity_id
_entity_poly.type
_entity_poly.pdbx_seq_one_letter_code
_entity_poly.pdbx_strand_id
1 'polypeptide(L)'
;MPKVITDQQTRDICRMIHNWDRQHKLDWNLICLGAQEILNWDKPPTRQALNKKTTIKLAYQAKKDVLRREQERIDNLPRPKTIKDGAERIARLEKEIEELKLLNSKLAELYRLIVYNASLAGFKKSDLMKPMPSSKEPTKN
;
A
#
# COMPACT_ATOMS: atom_id res chain seq x y z
N MET A 1 34.91 12.70 -15.48
CA MET A 1 34.21 13.35 -14.36
C MET A 1 33.42 12.30 -13.57
N PRO A 2 33.28 12.41 -12.25
CA PRO A 2 32.41 11.51 -11.49
C PRO A 2 30.98 11.63 -12.01
N LYS A 3 30.35 10.50 -12.37
CA LYS A 3 28.94 10.52 -12.80
C LYS A 3 28.07 10.89 -11.58
N VAL A 4 27.36 12.02 -11.66
CA VAL A 4 26.51 12.53 -10.58
C VAL A 4 25.09 12.00 -10.74
N ILE A 5 24.53 11.44 -9.66
CA ILE A 5 23.12 11.04 -9.60
C ILE A 5 22.30 12.26 -9.18
N THR A 6 21.42 12.71 -10.08
CA THR A 6 20.54 13.87 -9.86
C THR A 6 19.42 13.53 -8.88
N ASP A 7 18.73 14.53 -8.36
CA ASP A 7 17.60 14.31 -7.46
C ASP A 7 16.42 13.64 -8.16
N GLN A 8 16.23 13.93 -9.46
CA GLN A 8 15.21 13.25 -10.26
C GLN A 8 15.52 11.76 -10.38
N GLN A 9 16.74 11.41 -10.78
CA GLN A 9 17.18 10.01 -10.84
C GLN A 9 17.10 9.32 -9.47
N THR A 10 17.43 10.05 -8.39
CA THR A 10 17.29 9.55 -7.01
C THR A 10 15.83 9.18 -6.71
N ARG A 11 14.87 10.04 -7.08
CA ARG A 11 13.43 9.76 -6.92
C ARG A 11 12.97 8.57 -7.75
N ASP A 12 13.44 8.46 -8.98
CA ASP A 12 13.06 7.37 -9.88
C ASP A 12 13.60 6.02 -9.38
N ILE A 13 14.84 5.98 -8.86
CA ILE A 13 15.40 4.80 -8.19
C ILE A 13 14.59 4.47 -6.93
N CYS A 14 14.19 5.45 -6.12
CA CYS A 14 13.34 5.20 -4.95
C CYS A 14 11.99 4.60 -5.35
N ARG A 15 11.37 5.11 -6.43
CA ARG A 15 10.11 4.58 -6.97
C ARG A 15 10.26 3.13 -7.42
N MET A 16 11.34 2.81 -8.13
CA MET A 16 11.68 1.43 -8.52
C MET A 16 11.78 0.51 -7.28
N ILE A 17 12.47 0.96 -6.22
CA ILE A 17 12.60 0.19 -4.98
C ILE A 17 11.24 0.03 -4.27
N HIS A 18 10.42 1.08 -4.18
CA HIS A 18 9.11 0.97 -3.53
C HIS A 18 8.18 0.00 -4.27
N ASN A 19 8.24 0.00 -5.60
CA ASN A 19 7.46 -0.89 -6.45
C ASN A 19 8.11 -2.26 -6.69
N TRP A 20 9.17 -2.60 -5.95
CA TRP A 20 9.88 -3.86 -6.15
C TRP A 20 8.94 -5.06 -5.96
N ASP A 21 9.01 -5.98 -6.91
CA ASP A 21 8.21 -7.19 -6.89
C ASP A 21 8.71 -8.14 -5.80
N ARG A 22 7.78 -8.59 -4.96
CA ARG A 22 8.03 -9.54 -3.87
C ARG A 22 8.44 -10.94 -4.34
N GLN A 23 8.19 -11.30 -5.60
CA GLN A 23 8.65 -12.58 -6.16
C GLN A 23 10.17 -12.60 -6.38
N HIS A 24 10.79 -11.41 -6.47
CA HIS A 24 12.21 -11.26 -6.72
C HIS A 24 12.95 -10.87 -5.44
N LYS A 25 14.16 -11.41 -5.27
CA LYS A 25 15.02 -11.03 -4.15
C LYS A 25 15.30 -9.53 -4.19
N LEU A 26 15.05 -8.83 -3.09
CA LEU A 26 15.48 -7.45 -2.94
C LEU A 26 16.93 -7.44 -2.44
N ASP A 27 17.87 -7.20 -3.33
CA ASP A 27 19.28 -7.01 -2.98
C ASP A 27 19.95 -5.87 -3.76
N TRP A 28 21.09 -5.43 -3.24
CA TRP A 28 21.81 -4.28 -3.80
C TRP A 28 22.35 -4.53 -5.21
N ASN A 29 22.65 -5.78 -5.59
CA ASN A 29 23.16 -6.06 -6.93
C ASN A 29 22.06 -5.82 -7.96
N LEU A 30 20.86 -6.33 -7.68
CA LEU A 30 19.70 -6.13 -8.55
C LEU A 30 19.26 -4.66 -8.60
N ILE A 31 19.35 -3.94 -7.48
CA ILE A 31 19.06 -2.50 -7.46
C ILE A 31 20.09 -1.72 -8.28
N CYS A 32 21.37 -2.10 -8.24
CA CYS A 32 22.38 -1.47 -9.08
C CYS A 32 22.11 -1.73 -10.56
N LEU A 33 21.70 -2.95 -10.93
CA LEU A 33 21.31 -3.29 -12.30
C LEU A 33 20.10 -2.47 -12.76
N GLY A 34 19.01 -2.43 -11.99
CA GLY A 34 17.82 -1.63 -12.35
C GLY A 34 18.12 -0.11 -12.39
N ALA A 35 18.98 0.37 -11.49
CA ALA A 35 19.42 1.76 -11.51
C ALA A 35 20.25 2.10 -12.76
N GLN A 36 20.94 1.14 -13.38
CA GLN A 36 21.69 1.37 -14.62
C GLN A 36 20.80 1.93 -15.73
N GLU A 37 19.63 1.32 -15.91
CA GLU A 37 18.64 1.72 -16.92
C GLU A 37 18.10 3.13 -16.63
N ILE A 38 17.74 3.42 -15.37
CA ILE A 38 17.24 4.73 -14.94
C ILE A 38 18.30 5.84 -15.14
N LEU A 39 19.57 5.49 -14.91
CA LEU A 39 20.68 6.43 -15.01
C LEU A 39 21.17 6.63 -16.45
N ASN A 40 20.76 5.78 -17.40
CA ASN A 40 21.29 5.71 -18.76
C ASN A 40 22.83 5.60 -18.76
N TRP A 41 23.38 4.70 -17.95
CA TRP A 41 24.83 4.48 -17.85
C TRP A 41 25.26 3.17 -18.52
N ASP A 42 26.45 3.18 -19.10
CA ASP A 42 27.05 1.98 -19.74
C ASP A 42 27.35 0.84 -18.75
N LYS A 43 27.44 1.18 -17.45
CA LYS A 43 27.74 0.23 -16.37
C LYS A 43 26.85 0.55 -15.15
N PRO A 44 26.47 -0.47 -14.36
CA PRO A 44 25.73 -0.27 -13.12
C PRO A 44 26.46 0.68 -12.16
N PRO A 45 25.74 1.55 -11.44
CA PRO A 45 26.30 2.23 -10.27
C PRO A 45 26.78 1.22 -9.22
N THR A 46 27.71 1.62 -8.36
CA THR A 46 28.09 0.79 -7.22
C THR A 46 27.09 0.95 -6.08
N ARG A 47 26.95 -0.09 -5.25
CA ARG A 47 26.18 -0.01 -3.99
C ARG A 47 26.60 1.20 -3.15
N GLN A 48 27.89 1.50 -3.09
CA GLN A 48 28.40 2.63 -2.31
C GLN A 48 27.87 3.97 -2.84
N ALA A 49 27.79 4.15 -4.16
CA ALA A 49 27.25 5.37 -4.76
C ALA A 49 25.76 5.55 -4.42
N LEU A 50 24.95 4.48 -4.50
CA LEU A 50 23.53 4.53 -4.16
C LEU A 50 23.29 4.69 -2.65
N ASN A 51 24.01 3.94 -1.82
CA ASN A 51 23.83 3.94 -0.36
C ASN A 51 24.29 5.26 0.30
N LYS A 52 25.18 6.03 -0.35
CA LYS A 52 25.52 7.40 0.08
C LYS A 52 24.34 8.38 -0.01
N LYS A 53 23.35 8.11 -0.87
CA LYS A 53 22.13 8.90 -0.95
C LYS A 53 21.15 8.39 0.11
N THR A 54 20.98 9.15 1.19
CA THR A 54 20.11 8.79 2.33
C THR A 54 18.71 8.38 1.89
N THR A 55 18.12 9.06 0.91
CA THR A 55 16.78 8.75 0.38
C THR A 55 16.70 7.33 -0.20
N ILE A 56 17.69 6.92 -0.99
CA ILE A 56 17.73 5.56 -1.59
C ILE A 56 17.93 4.51 -0.51
N LYS A 57 18.81 4.79 0.47
CA LYS A 57 19.04 3.91 1.61
C LYS A 57 17.74 3.69 2.42
N LEU A 58 17.00 4.75 2.71
CA LEU A 58 15.73 4.68 3.42
C LEU A 58 14.67 3.95 2.62
N ALA A 59 14.56 4.20 1.30
CA ALA A 59 13.64 3.47 0.42
C ALA A 59 13.92 1.96 0.44
N TYR A 60 15.20 1.56 0.38
CA TYR A 60 15.62 0.16 0.48
C TYR A 60 15.22 -0.47 1.81
N GLN A 61 15.52 0.19 2.93
CA GLN A 61 15.18 -0.30 4.26
C GLN A 61 13.67 -0.45 4.43
N ALA A 62 12.91 0.59 4.06
CA ALA A 62 11.45 0.57 4.13
C ALA A 62 10.85 -0.57 3.30
N LYS A 63 11.30 -0.75 2.05
CA LYS A 63 10.81 -1.86 1.22
C LYS A 63 11.18 -3.22 1.81
N LYS A 64 12.41 -3.37 2.31
CA LYS A 64 12.85 -4.62 2.95
C LYS A 64 12.00 -4.97 4.15
N ASP A 65 11.63 -3.99 4.98
CA ASP A 65 10.74 -4.20 6.12
C ASP A 65 9.32 -4.56 5.69
N VAL A 66 8.78 -3.94 4.64
CA VAL A 66 7.49 -4.32 4.07
C VAL A 66 7.52 -5.78 3.59
N LEU A 67 8.51 -6.17 2.80
CA LEU A 67 8.64 -7.54 2.31
C LEU A 67 8.79 -8.56 3.44
N ARG A 68 9.55 -8.22 4.49
CA ARG A 68 9.67 -9.06 5.69
C ARG A 68 8.31 -9.25 6.37
N ARG A 69 7.56 -8.17 6.61
CA ARG A 69 6.23 -8.25 7.25
C ARG A 69 5.22 -9.02 6.40
N GLU A 70 5.27 -8.86 5.09
CA GLU A 70 4.44 -9.64 4.16
C GLU A 70 4.78 -11.13 4.22
N GLN A 71 6.06 -11.47 4.27
CA GLN A 71 6.51 -12.86 4.42
C GLN A 71 6.09 -13.44 5.78
N GLU A 72 6.30 -12.70 6.87
CA GLU A 72 5.86 -13.10 8.22
C GLU A 72 4.35 -13.32 8.28
N ARG A 73 3.56 -12.48 7.60
CA ARG A 73 2.11 -12.67 7.52
C ARG A 73 1.75 -13.99 6.84
N ILE A 74 2.49 -14.40 5.81
CA ILE A 74 2.26 -15.65 5.08
C ILE A 74 2.73 -16.85 5.88
N ASP A 75 3.89 -16.76 6.52
CA ASP A 75 4.42 -17.85 7.34
C ASP A 75 3.54 -18.12 8.55
N ASN A 76 2.91 -17.08 9.10
CA ASN A 76 1.95 -17.17 10.19
C ASN A 76 0.51 -17.49 9.74
N LEU A 77 0.23 -17.64 8.44
CA LEU A 77 -1.09 -18.07 8.00
C LEU A 77 -1.30 -19.53 8.43
N PRO A 78 -2.45 -19.85 9.06
CA PRO A 78 -2.84 -21.22 9.30
C PRO A 78 -2.86 -21.97 7.97
N ARG A 79 -1.96 -22.93 7.81
CA ARG A 79 -1.88 -23.74 6.59
C ARG A 79 -3.11 -24.66 6.55
N PRO A 80 -3.86 -24.68 5.44
CA PRO A 80 -4.95 -25.63 5.30
C PRO A 80 -4.40 -27.05 5.41
N LYS A 81 -5.10 -27.94 6.12
CA LYS A 81 -4.65 -29.33 6.30
C LYS A 81 -4.86 -30.12 5.01
N THR A 82 -5.86 -29.72 4.21
CA THR A 82 -6.17 -30.32 2.91
C THR A 82 -6.36 -29.25 1.82
N ILE A 83 -6.23 -29.65 0.55
CA ILE A 83 -6.57 -28.78 -0.60
C ILE A 83 -8.03 -28.32 -0.52
N LYS A 84 -8.92 -29.21 -0.05
CA LYS A 84 -10.35 -28.91 0.13
C LYS A 84 -10.57 -27.78 1.14
N ASP A 85 -9.88 -27.79 2.29
CA ASP A 85 -9.99 -26.73 3.29
C ASP A 85 -9.58 -25.36 2.71
N GLY A 86 -8.55 -25.37 1.85
CA GLY A 86 -8.09 -24.19 1.14
C GLY A 86 -9.15 -23.66 0.17
N ALA A 87 -9.71 -24.54 -0.67
CA ALA A 87 -10.77 -24.19 -1.61
C ALA A 87 -12.03 -23.66 -0.90
N GLU A 88 -12.45 -24.31 0.20
CA GLU A 88 -13.59 -23.84 1.00
C GLU A 88 -13.33 -22.46 1.63
N ARG A 89 -12.10 -22.22 2.11
CA ARG A 89 -11.72 -20.90 2.64
C ARG A 89 -11.76 -19.82 1.56
N ILE A 90 -11.25 -20.12 0.35
CA ILE A 90 -11.29 -19.19 -0.78
C ILE A 90 -12.75 -18.87 -1.13
N ALA A 91 -13.61 -19.89 -1.31
CA ALA A 91 -15.01 -19.69 -1.63
C ALA A 91 -15.77 -18.84 -0.60
N ARG A 92 -15.47 -19.03 0.70
CA ARG A 92 -16.04 -18.18 1.77
C ARG A 92 -15.59 -16.72 1.66
N LEU A 93 -14.30 -16.49 1.43
CA LEU A 93 -13.74 -15.14 1.29
C LEU A 93 -14.26 -14.43 0.04
N GLU A 94 -14.41 -15.15 -1.07
CA GLU A 94 -15.00 -14.60 -2.31
C GLU A 94 -16.45 -14.16 -2.09
N LYS A 95 -17.25 -15.01 -1.44
CA LYS A 95 -18.63 -14.69 -1.08
C LYS A 95 -18.71 -13.45 -0.17
N GLU A 96 -17.86 -13.38 0.86
CA GLU A 96 -17.81 -12.22 1.77
C GLU A 96 -17.44 -10.93 1.02
N ILE A 97 -16.48 -11.01 0.08
CA ILE A 97 -16.09 -9.88 -0.77
C ILE A 97 -17.28 -9.42 -1.64
N GLU A 98 -18.03 -10.33 -2.22
CA GLU A 98 -19.21 -10.01 -3.02
C GLU A 98 -20.29 -9.33 -2.18
N GLU A 99 -20.58 -9.87 -0.99
CA GLU A 99 -21.53 -9.30 -0.04
C GLU A 99 -21.12 -7.88 0.41
N LEU A 100 -19.83 -7.68 0.73
CA LEU A 100 -19.30 -6.37 1.12
C LEU A 100 -19.35 -5.37 -0.03
N LYS A 101 -19.03 -5.79 -1.26
CA LYS A 101 -19.16 -4.93 -2.45
C LYS A 101 -20.60 -4.51 -2.70
N LEU A 102 -21.55 -5.44 -2.57
CA LEU A 102 -22.97 -5.15 -2.70
C LEU A 102 -23.44 -4.16 -1.62
N LEU A 103 -23.08 -4.39 -0.36
CA LEU A 103 -23.42 -3.50 0.74
C LEU A 103 -22.83 -2.10 0.52
N ASN A 104 -21.56 -2.01 0.13
CA ASN A 104 -20.91 -0.74 -0.15
C ASN A 104 -21.58 0.01 -1.30
N SER A 105 -22.03 -0.69 -2.35
CA SER A 105 -22.77 -0.09 -3.46
C SER A 105 -24.10 0.50 -3.00
N LYS A 106 -24.86 -0.23 -2.17
CA LYS A 106 -26.12 0.24 -1.58
C LYS A 106 -25.91 1.44 -0.66
N LEU A 107 -24.88 1.40 0.18
CA LEU A 107 -24.53 2.53 1.06
C LEU A 107 -24.14 3.77 0.24
N ALA A 108 -23.40 3.60 -0.85
CA ALA A 108 -23.05 4.69 -1.74
C ALA A 108 -24.28 5.30 -2.43
N GLU A 109 -25.28 4.49 -2.79
CA GLU A 109 -26.56 4.96 -3.33
C GLU A 109 -27.36 5.77 -2.30
N LEU A 110 -27.52 5.23 -1.09
CA LEU A 110 -28.19 5.94 0.01
C LEU A 110 -27.48 7.26 0.33
N TYR A 111 -26.14 7.24 0.37
CA TYR A 111 -25.35 8.45 0.58
C TYR A 111 -25.63 9.50 -0.51
N ARG A 112 -25.68 9.11 -1.79
CA ARG A 112 -26.01 10.04 -2.89
C ARG A 112 -27.41 10.63 -2.72
N LEU A 113 -28.41 9.81 -2.38
CA LEU A 113 -29.77 10.28 -2.17
C LEU A 113 -29.86 11.28 -1.00
N ILE A 114 -29.21 10.97 0.12
CA ILE A 114 -29.17 11.85 1.30
C ILE A 114 -28.50 13.18 0.93
N VAL A 115 -27.33 13.15 0.29
CA VAL A 115 -26.61 14.36 -0.12
C VAL A 115 -27.44 15.20 -1.10
N TYR A 116 -28.10 14.56 -2.07
CA TYR A 116 -28.98 15.24 -3.01
C TYR A 116 -30.15 15.94 -2.30
N ASN A 117 -30.91 15.21 -1.48
CA ASN A 117 -32.05 15.77 -0.75
C ASN A 117 -31.62 16.86 0.24
N ALA A 118 -30.50 16.69 0.93
CA ALA A 118 -29.94 17.70 1.81
C ALA A 118 -29.56 18.98 1.04
N SER A 119 -29.01 18.85 -0.17
CA SER A 119 -28.69 20.01 -1.01
C SER A 119 -29.93 20.79 -1.42
N LEU A 120 -31.03 20.10 -1.75
CA LEU A 120 -32.33 20.73 -2.04
C LEU A 120 -32.90 21.47 -0.83
N ALA A 121 -32.66 20.95 0.38
CA ALA A 121 -33.03 21.59 1.64
C ALA A 121 -32.03 22.68 2.10
N GLY A 122 -31.02 23.03 1.28
CA GLY A 122 -30.08 24.11 1.56
C GLY A 122 -28.91 23.75 2.49
N PHE A 123 -28.76 22.48 2.86
CA PHE A 123 -27.62 22.04 3.68
C PHE A 123 -26.33 22.02 2.87
N LYS A 124 -25.23 22.47 3.49
CA LYS A 124 -23.89 22.34 2.92
C LYS A 124 -23.25 21.03 3.37
N LYS A 125 -22.24 20.56 2.64
CA LYS A 125 -21.45 19.37 3.03
C LYS A 125 -20.90 19.47 4.46
N SER A 126 -20.48 20.67 4.88
CA SER A 126 -19.99 20.93 6.23
C SER A 126 -21.04 20.66 7.31
N ASP A 127 -22.33 20.84 7.00
CA ASP A 127 -23.42 20.57 7.93
C ASP A 127 -23.67 19.07 8.08
N LEU A 128 -23.59 18.32 6.98
CA LEU A 128 -23.78 16.86 6.96
C LEU A 128 -22.60 16.09 7.58
N MET A 129 -21.41 16.69 7.58
CA MET A 129 -20.19 16.07 8.12
C MET A 129 -19.87 16.54 9.54
N LYS A 130 -20.78 17.25 10.22
CA LYS A 130 -20.58 17.61 11.63
C LYS A 130 -20.43 16.33 12.45
N PRO A 131 -19.44 16.26 13.35
CA PRO A 131 -19.28 15.11 14.22
C PRO A 131 -20.54 14.93 15.06
N MET A 132 -20.99 13.68 15.20
CA MET A 132 -22.07 13.37 16.11
C MET A 132 -21.65 13.75 17.53
N PRO A 133 -22.56 14.29 18.37
CA PRO A 133 -22.27 14.51 19.78
C PRO A 133 -21.77 13.19 20.39
N SER A 134 -20.58 13.21 21.00
CA SER A 134 -20.03 12.02 21.64
C SER A 134 -20.99 11.54 22.71
N SER A 135 -21.57 10.35 22.52
CA SER A 135 -22.16 9.60 23.63
C SER A 135 -21.00 9.11 24.48
N LYS A 136 -20.53 9.95 25.42
CA LYS A 136 -19.86 9.41 26.58
C LYS A 136 -20.95 8.68 27.36
N GLU A 137 -20.88 7.35 27.39
CA GLU A 137 -21.63 6.57 28.38
C GLU A 137 -21.37 7.19 29.77
N PRO A 138 -22.41 7.40 30.59
CA PRO A 138 -22.20 7.93 31.93
C PRO A 138 -21.35 6.93 32.71
N THR A 139 -20.13 7.34 33.05
CA THR A 139 -19.26 6.61 33.98
C THR A 139 -20.02 6.47 35.30
N LYS A 140 -20.42 5.24 35.64
CA LYS A 140 -20.96 4.92 36.96
C LYS A 140 -19.86 5.19 38.00
N ASN A 141 -20.10 6.16 38.87
CA ASN A 141 -19.39 6.33 40.13
C ASN A 141 -19.74 5.19 41.09
#